data_AF-A0A8J7ABK4-F1
#
_entry.id   AF-A0A8J7ABK4-F1
#
_cell.length_a   1.000
_cell.length_b   1.000
_cell.length_c   1.000
_cell.angle_alpha   90.00
_cell.angle_beta   90.00
_cell.angle_gamma   90.00
#
_symmetry.space_group_name_H-M   'P 1'
#
loop_
_entity.id
_entity.type
_entity.pdbx_description
1 polymer ?
#
loop_
_entity_poly.entity_id
_entity_poly.type
_entity_poly.pdbx_seq_one_letter_code
_entity_poly.pdbx_strand_id
1 'polypeptide(L)'
;MKELIRGLRKFQDTYVPQNKALLAELVHGQHPRGLFITCSDSRVQPELITQADLGELFVIRNAGNIVPPYGATQGGEGATIEYAVKALDIEHIIVCGHSFCGAMKGLLQVGELEEKMPLVYGWLKHTEATRQLVEDNYDHLEKAEKLDMLVAENVLTQLENLRTYPAVHSRLFRGDLTLHGWVYNIETGQVLAYDDRQHAFIPPFSPIEPQANGQSGSSSQGYLPGGSRLSREQAERIYRGTAPSYAS
;
A
#
# COMPACT_ATOMS: atom_id res chain seq x y z
N MET A 1 -15.14 -24.26 -6.49
CA MET A 1 -14.68 -25.33 -5.57
C MET A 1 -13.77 -26.38 -6.19
N LYS A 2 -14.11 -27.04 -7.31
CA LYS A 2 -13.24 -28.08 -7.92
C LYS A 2 -11.81 -27.59 -8.24
N GLU A 3 -11.68 -26.39 -8.80
CA GLU A 3 -10.38 -25.78 -9.12
C GLU A 3 -9.53 -25.49 -7.88
N LEU A 4 -10.15 -25.01 -6.79
CA LEU A 4 -9.45 -24.78 -5.52
C LEU A 4 -8.90 -26.09 -4.94
N ILE A 5 -9.69 -27.18 -4.98
CA ILE A 5 -9.25 -28.50 -4.53
C ILE A 5 -8.09 -29.02 -5.40
N ARG A 6 -8.13 -28.78 -6.72
CA ARG A 6 -7.00 -29.11 -7.61
C ARG A 6 -5.76 -28.30 -7.24
N GLY A 7 -5.91 -27.02 -6.91
CA GLY A 7 -4.84 -26.16 -6.42
C GLY A 7 -4.21 -26.69 -5.12
N LEU A 8 -5.02 -27.14 -4.16
CA LEU A 8 -4.53 -27.75 -2.92
C LEU A 8 -3.69 -29.01 -3.19
N ARG A 9 -4.15 -29.88 -4.09
CA ARG A 9 -3.38 -31.07 -4.50
C ARG A 9 -2.06 -30.67 -5.13
N LYS A 10 -2.07 -29.73 -6.08
CA LYS A 10 -0.84 -29.22 -6.69
C LYS A 10 0.13 -28.67 -5.64
N PHE A 11 -0.35 -27.87 -4.69
CA PHE A 11 0.47 -27.36 -3.59
C PHE A 11 1.12 -28.49 -2.77
N GLN A 12 0.35 -29.51 -2.38
CA GLN A 12 0.83 -30.66 -1.61
C GLN A 12 1.80 -31.54 -2.40
N ASP A 13 1.57 -31.71 -3.71
CA ASP A 13 2.35 -32.60 -4.57
C ASP A 13 3.62 -31.93 -5.13
N THR A 14 3.67 -30.59 -5.19
CA THR A 14 4.80 -29.85 -5.77
C THR A 14 5.52 -28.93 -4.78
N TYR A 15 4.82 -27.94 -4.21
CA TYR A 15 5.46 -26.91 -3.39
C TYR A 15 5.98 -27.49 -2.06
N VAL A 16 5.17 -28.30 -1.38
CA VAL A 16 5.52 -28.86 -0.07
C VAL A 16 6.79 -29.73 -0.14
N PRO A 17 6.96 -30.69 -1.07
CA PRO A 17 8.19 -31.47 -1.20
C PRO A 17 9.43 -30.61 -1.49
N GLN A 18 9.28 -29.56 -2.29
CA GLN A 18 10.38 -28.66 -2.67
C GLN A 18 10.81 -27.73 -1.52
N ASN A 19 9.91 -27.44 -0.57
CA ASN A 19 10.13 -26.46 0.49
C ASN A 19 10.04 -27.08 1.89
N LYS A 20 10.31 -28.39 2.05
CA LYS A 20 10.21 -29.09 3.35
C LYS A 20 11.05 -28.44 4.45
N ALA A 21 12.26 -27.99 4.13
CA ALA A 21 13.15 -27.36 5.10
C ALA A 21 12.56 -26.05 5.62
N LEU A 22 12.11 -25.16 4.72
CA LEU A 22 11.42 -23.92 5.08
C LEU A 22 10.17 -24.18 5.92
N LEU A 23 9.32 -25.12 5.50
CA LEU A 23 8.11 -25.45 6.26
C LEU A 23 8.43 -26.01 7.66
N ALA A 24 9.50 -26.80 7.80
CA ALA A 24 9.94 -27.31 9.09
C ALA A 24 10.46 -26.19 9.99
N GLU A 25 11.18 -25.20 9.43
CA GLU A 25 11.64 -24.02 10.15
C GLU A 25 10.45 -23.20 10.68
N LEU A 26 9.45 -22.92 9.83
CA LEU A 26 8.28 -22.12 10.16
C LEU A 26 7.36 -22.74 11.23
N VAL A 27 7.52 -24.04 11.55
CA VAL A 27 6.80 -24.66 12.69
C VAL A 27 7.27 -24.07 14.03
N HIS A 28 8.50 -23.58 14.11
CA HIS A 28 9.07 -23.05 15.34
C HIS A 28 8.67 -21.59 15.63
N GLY A 29 8.14 -20.88 14.63
CA GLY A 29 7.71 -19.49 14.78
C GLY A 29 7.66 -18.75 13.45
N GLN A 30 7.16 -17.52 13.48
CA GLN A 30 7.20 -16.59 12.35
C GLN A 30 8.07 -15.38 12.71
N HIS A 31 8.86 -14.92 11.73
CA HIS A 31 9.72 -13.75 11.85
C HIS A 31 9.58 -12.86 10.60
N PRO A 32 8.40 -12.28 10.38
CA PRO A 32 8.15 -11.48 9.18
C PRO A 32 8.98 -10.20 9.20
N ARG A 33 9.45 -9.78 8.02
CA ARG A 33 10.25 -8.57 7.82
C ARG A 33 9.41 -7.29 7.94
N GLY A 34 8.09 -7.40 7.84
CA GLY A 34 7.18 -6.27 7.97
C GLY A 34 5.71 -6.65 7.90
N LEU A 35 4.87 -5.68 8.27
CA LEU A 35 3.43 -5.72 8.10
C LEU A 35 3.04 -5.08 6.77
N PHE A 36 2.37 -5.84 5.91
CA PHE A 36 1.85 -5.38 4.63
C PHE A 36 0.32 -5.23 4.70
N ILE A 37 -0.16 -3.99 4.66
CA ILE A 37 -1.60 -3.66 4.68
C ILE A 37 -2.02 -3.34 3.26
N THR A 38 -2.95 -4.13 2.70
CA THR A 38 -3.41 -3.91 1.32
C THR A 38 -4.88 -4.26 1.11
N CYS A 39 -5.36 -4.11 -0.12
CA CYS A 39 -6.75 -4.30 -0.45
C CYS A 39 -7.10 -5.79 -0.56
N SER A 40 -8.34 -6.16 -0.21
CA SER A 40 -8.90 -7.49 -0.49
C SER A 40 -9.10 -7.78 -1.99
N ASP A 41 -8.84 -6.82 -2.87
CA ASP A 41 -8.93 -6.97 -4.32
C ASP A 41 -8.14 -8.19 -4.81
N SER A 42 -8.80 -9.08 -5.55
CA SER A 42 -8.23 -10.36 -5.99
C SER A 42 -7.08 -10.24 -6.97
N ARG A 43 -6.82 -9.03 -7.50
CA ARG A 43 -5.70 -8.72 -8.39
C ARG A 43 -4.44 -8.30 -7.63
N VAL A 44 -4.52 -8.21 -6.31
CA VAL A 44 -3.41 -7.80 -5.44
C VAL A 44 -2.99 -8.99 -4.58
N GLN A 45 -1.71 -9.34 -4.65
CA GLN A 45 -1.10 -10.38 -3.84
C GLN A 45 0.28 -9.88 -3.38
N PRO A 46 0.43 -9.45 -2.11
CA PRO A 46 1.67 -8.87 -1.59
C PRO A 46 2.90 -9.71 -1.90
N GLU A 47 2.84 -11.01 -1.61
CA GLU A 47 3.95 -11.94 -1.77
C GLU A 47 4.39 -12.05 -3.23
N LEU A 48 3.45 -11.98 -4.18
CA LEU A 48 3.77 -11.98 -5.61
C LEU A 48 4.42 -10.67 -6.04
N ILE A 49 3.90 -9.54 -5.56
CA ILE A 49 4.41 -8.20 -5.93
C ILE A 49 5.83 -8.00 -5.39
N THR A 50 6.11 -8.49 -4.19
CA THR A 50 7.42 -8.32 -3.53
C THR A 50 8.37 -9.50 -3.70
N GLN A 51 7.92 -10.60 -4.35
CA GLN A 51 8.64 -11.88 -4.40
C GLN A 51 9.04 -12.37 -3.00
N ALA A 52 8.15 -12.18 -2.02
CA ALA A 52 8.39 -12.62 -0.65
C ALA A 52 8.05 -14.10 -0.49
N ASP A 53 8.88 -14.80 0.27
CA ASP A 53 8.66 -16.20 0.63
C ASP A 53 7.68 -16.36 1.81
N LEU A 54 7.27 -17.61 2.07
CA LEU A 54 6.41 -17.92 3.21
C LEU A 54 7.05 -17.46 4.52
N GLY A 55 6.26 -16.75 5.33
CA GLY A 55 6.70 -16.24 6.63
C GLY A 55 7.41 -14.90 6.59
N GLU A 56 7.72 -14.35 5.40
CA GLU A 56 8.43 -13.07 5.30
C GLU A 56 7.53 -11.83 5.45
N LEU A 57 6.23 -11.95 5.20
CA LEU A 57 5.27 -10.86 5.34
C LEU A 57 4.15 -11.24 6.32
N PHE A 58 3.79 -10.30 7.19
CA PHE A 58 2.56 -10.36 7.98
C PHE A 58 1.51 -9.47 7.30
N VAL A 59 0.31 -9.98 7.02
CA VAL A 59 -0.58 -9.31 6.04
C VAL A 59 -1.94 -8.97 6.63
N ILE A 60 -2.39 -7.72 6.42
CA ILE A 60 -3.78 -7.29 6.60
C ILE A 60 -4.39 -7.04 5.23
N ARG A 61 -5.61 -7.57 5.01
CA ARG A 61 -6.38 -7.31 3.79
C ARG A 61 -7.82 -6.92 4.12
N ASN A 62 -8.22 -5.73 3.70
CA ASN A 62 -9.62 -5.27 3.76
C ASN A 62 -9.98 -4.45 2.51
N ALA A 63 -11.26 -4.12 2.33
CA ALA A 63 -11.69 -3.34 1.17
C ALA A 63 -11.12 -1.90 1.25
N GLY A 64 -10.19 -1.57 0.36
CA GLY A 64 -9.59 -0.23 0.29
C GLY A 64 -8.36 -0.01 1.15
N ASN A 65 -7.76 -1.07 1.72
CA ASN A 65 -6.54 -1.00 2.52
C ASN A 65 -6.60 0.07 3.63
N ILE A 66 -7.77 0.18 4.27
CA ILE A 66 -8.10 1.20 5.25
C ILE A 66 -7.64 0.73 6.63
N VAL A 67 -7.01 1.65 7.36
CA VAL A 67 -6.68 1.50 8.79
C VAL A 67 -7.50 2.55 9.52
N PRO A 68 -8.55 2.17 10.26
CA PRO A 68 -9.28 3.14 11.07
C PRO A 68 -8.38 3.77 12.14
N PRO A 69 -8.61 5.05 12.52
CA PRO A 69 -7.92 5.66 13.65
C PRO A 69 -8.05 4.82 14.92
N TYR A 70 -7.05 4.91 15.80
CA TYR A 70 -7.07 4.19 17.07
C TYR A 70 -8.34 4.52 17.89
N GLY A 71 -9.03 3.48 18.36
CA GLY A 71 -10.28 3.60 19.11
C GLY A 71 -11.55 3.84 18.26
N ALA A 72 -11.43 4.03 16.94
CA ALA A 72 -12.59 4.28 16.07
C ALA A 72 -13.39 3.00 15.75
N THR A 73 -12.80 1.81 15.91
CA THR A 73 -13.45 0.52 15.70
C THR A 73 -12.85 -0.55 16.61
N GLN A 74 -13.56 -1.67 16.75
CA GLN A 74 -13.08 -2.91 17.40
C GLN A 74 -12.85 -4.02 16.36
N GLY A 75 -12.46 -3.65 15.14
CA GLY A 75 -12.11 -4.55 14.04
C GLY A 75 -10.79 -5.30 14.25
N GLY A 76 -10.42 -6.13 13.27
CA GLY A 76 -9.21 -6.94 13.31
C GLY A 76 -7.92 -6.15 13.02
N GLU A 77 -8.03 -4.99 12.38
CA GLU A 77 -6.89 -4.16 11.93
C GLU A 77 -6.02 -3.75 13.11
N GLY A 78 -6.61 -3.11 14.13
CA GLY A 78 -5.88 -2.58 15.25
C GLY A 78 -5.18 -3.65 16.09
N ALA A 79 -5.87 -4.77 16.34
CA ALA A 79 -5.29 -5.92 17.05
C ALA A 79 -4.12 -6.53 16.26
N THR A 80 -4.25 -6.64 14.94
CA THR A 80 -3.20 -7.20 14.07
C THR A 80 -1.99 -6.27 14.00
N ILE A 81 -2.20 -4.95 13.92
CA ILE A 81 -1.13 -3.94 13.99
C ILE A 81 -0.40 -4.02 15.33
N GLU A 82 -1.13 -4.09 16.45
CA GLU A 82 -0.54 -4.22 17.78
C GLU A 82 0.28 -5.51 17.90
N TYR A 83 -0.26 -6.65 17.44
CA TYR A 83 0.46 -7.92 17.47
C TYR A 83 1.74 -7.88 16.63
N ALA A 84 1.67 -7.33 15.41
CA ALA A 84 2.84 -7.21 14.54
C ALA A 84 3.94 -6.39 15.23
N VAL A 85 3.58 -5.23 15.80
CA VAL A 85 4.53 -4.33 16.44
C VAL A 85 5.04 -4.87 17.77
N LYS A 86 4.17 -5.41 18.64
CA LYS A 86 4.54 -5.77 20.02
C LYS A 86 5.04 -7.21 20.16
N ALA A 87 4.45 -8.14 19.43
CA ALA A 87 4.76 -9.57 19.57
C ALA A 87 5.76 -10.05 18.51
N LEU A 88 5.65 -9.57 17.26
CA LEU A 88 6.53 -9.96 16.17
C LEU A 88 7.73 -9.02 15.96
N ASP A 89 7.78 -7.93 16.73
CA ASP A 89 8.88 -6.97 16.73
C ASP A 89 9.21 -6.36 15.34
N ILE A 90 8.19 -6.20 14.48
CA ILE A 90 8.44 -5.69 13.13
C ILE A 90 9.00 -4.25 13.14
N GLU A 91 9.79 -3.95 12.11
CA GLU A 91 10.42 -2.63 11.90
C GLU A 91 9.79 -1.87 10.72
N HIS A 92 8.98 -2.52 9.90
CA HIS A 92 8.38 -1.92 8.70
C HIS A 92 6.88 -2.17 8.61
N ILE A 93 6.10 -1.10 8.43
CA ILE A 93 4.68 -1.20 8.05
C ILE A 93 4.50 -0.54 6.69
N ILE A 94 3.92 -1.28 5.75
CA ILE A 94 3.63 -0.80 4.40
C ILE A 94 2.11 -0.72 4.23
N VAL A 95 1.59 0.45 3.86
CA VAL A 95 0.23 0.60 3.34
C VAL A 95 0.30 0.65 1.83
N CYS A 96 -0.24 -0.36 1.17
CA CYS A 96 -0.22 -0.48 -0.28
C CYS A 96 -1.62 -0.33 -0.87
N GLY A 97 -1.88 0.84 -1.48
CA GLY A 97 -3.02 1.09 -2.34
C GLY A 97 -2.82 0.51 -3.74
N HIS A 98 -3.86 0.54 -4.58
CA HIS A 98 -3.74 0.05 -5.95
C HIS A 98 -4.66 0.75 -6.95
N SER A 99 -4.25 0.78 -8.22
CA SER A 99 -5.05 1.38 -9.30
C SER A 99 -6.40 0.66 -9.46
N PHE A 100 -7.41 1.40 -9.92
CA PHE A 100 -8.77 0.89 -10.13
C PHE A 100 -9.45 0.26 -8.90
N CYS A 101 -9.12 0.72 -7.68
CA CYS A 101 -9.68 0.21 -6.44
C CYS A 101 -11.21 0.36 -6.35
N GLY A 102 -11.91 -0.74 -6.09
CA GLY A 102 -13.37 -0.75 -5.95
C GLY A 102 -13.86 0.06 -4.75
N ALA A 103 -13.14 0.02 -3.63
CA ALA A 103 -13.49 0.80 -2.43
C ALA A 103 -13.37 2.31 -2.69
N MET A 104 -12.30 2.75 -3.37
CA MET A 104 -12.12 4.16 -3.73
C MET A 104 -13.14 4.64 -4.77
N LYS A 105 -13.55 3.76 -5.71
CA LYS A 105 -14.70 4.04 -6.61
C LYS A 105 -15.99 4.23 -5.82
N GLY A 106 -16.19 3.43 -4.78
CA GLY A 106 -17.31 3.54 -3.86
C GLY A 106 -17.29 4.85 -3.08
N LEU A 107 -16.11 5.25 -2.58
CA LEU A 107 -15.93 6.51 -1.84
C LEU A 107 -16.25 7.73 -2.71
N LEU A 108 -15.90 7.70 -4.00
CA LEU A 108 -16.27 8.73 -4.98
C LEU A 108 -17.79 8.80 -5.26
N GLN A 109 -18.55 7.77 -4.90
CA GLN A 109 -19.99 7.64 -5.14
C GLN A 109 -20.74 7.35 -3.83
N VAL A 110 -20.24 7.88 -2.71
CA VAL A 110 -20.65 7.48 -1.36
C VAL A 110 -22.15 7.66 -1.11
N GLY A 111 -22.78 8.65 -1.75
CA GLY A 111 -24.22 8.93 -1.62
C GLY A 111 -25.14 7.81 -2.10
N GLU A 112 -24.69 6.91 -2.98
CA GLU A 112 -25.48 5.76 -3.43
C GLU A 112 -25.24 4.49 -2.59
N LEU A 113 -24.18 4.48 -1.78
CA LEU A 113 -23.74 3.27 -1.08
C LEU A 113 -24.55 2.96 0.17
N GLU A 114 -25.11 3.98 0.83
CA GLU A 114 -25.83 3.82 2.10
C GLU A 114 -26.99 2.83 1.98
N GLU A 115 -27.75 2.91 0.89
CA GLU A 115 -28.90 2.02 0.65
C GLU A 115 -28.47 0.64 0.13
N LYS A 116 -27.52 0.59 -0.81
CA LYS A 116 -27.18 -0.65 -1.55
C LYS A 116 -26.14 -1.52 -0.83
N MET A 117 -25.20 -0.90 -0.11
CA MET A 117 -24.06 -1.56 0.54
C MET A 117 -23.76 -0.90 1.90
N PRO A 118 -24.69 -0.94 2.88
CA PRO A 118 -24.60 -0.18 4.13
C PRO A 118 -23.34 -0.48 4.96
N LEU A 119 -22.84 -1.72 4.93
CA LEU A 119 -21.60 -2.07 5.63
C LEU A 119 -20.36 -1.47 4.95
N VAL A 120 -20.34 -1.42 3.61
CA VAL A 120 -19.25 -0.77 2.87
C VAL A 120 -19.32 0.74 3.09
N TYR A 121 -20.51 1.32 3.04
CA TYR A 121 -20.73 2.73 3.37
C TYR A 121 -20.22 3.06 4.77
N GLY A 122 -20.60 2.28 5.79
CA GLY A 122 -20.12 2.46 7.16
C GLY A 122 -18.60 2.30 7.28
N TRP A 123 -18.02 1.31 6.59
CA TRP A 123 -16.58 1.09 6.56
C TRP A 123 -15.79 2.25 5.94
N LEU A 124 -16.29 2.81 4.83
CA LEU A 124 -15.64 3.91 4.12
C LEU A 124 -15.60 5.22 4.91
N LYS A 125 -16.42 5.36 5.98
CA LYS A 125 -16.35 6.51 6.90
C LYS A 125 -14.98 6.64 7.57
N HIS A 126 -14.24 5.55 7.73
CA HIS A 126 -12.89 5.58 8.29
C HIS A 126 -11.83 6.23 7.38
N THR A 127 -12.19 6.53 6.12
CA THR A 127 -11.34 7.26 5.17
C THR A 127 -12.05 8.50 4.61
N GLU A 128 -13.05 9.02 5.32
CA GLU A 128 -13.80 10.20 4.91
C GLU A 128 -12.92 11.44 4.74
N ALA A 129 -11.83 11.55 5.52
CA ALA A 129 -10.83 12.60 5.35
C ALA A 129 -10.23 12.60 3.93
N THR A 130 -10.01 11.43 3.32
CA THR A 130 -9.55 11.31 1.94
C THR A 130 -10.56 11.87 0.95
N ARG A 131 -11.85 11.53 1.12
CA ARG A 131 -12.93 12.00 0.24
C ARG A 131 -13.00 13.52 0.26
N GLN A 132 -13.07 14.09 1.47
CA GLN A 132 -13.17 15.53 1.65
C GLN A 132 -11.95 16.26 1.08
N LEU A 133 -10.73 15.76 1.33
CA LEU A 133 -9.50 16.32 0.78
C LEU A 133 -9.53 16.32 -0.76
N VAL A 134 -9.91 15.21 -1.39
CA VAL A 134 -9.95 15.13 -2.85
C VAL A 134 -11.03 16.02 -3.45
N GLU A 135 -12.21 16.09 -2.83
CA GLU A 135 -13.29 16.96 -3.29
C GLU A 135 -12.93 18.45 -3.18
N ASP A 136 -12.33 18.87 -2.07
CA ASP A 136 -12.04 20.29 -1.84
C ASP A 136 -10.83 20.81 -2.64
N ASN A 137 -9.87 19.94 -2.98
CA ASN A 137 -8.59 20.35 -3.56
C ASN A 137 -8.37 19.87 -5.01
N TYR A 138 -9.19 18.92 -5.48
CA TYR A 138 -9.05 18.31 -6.81
C TYR A 138 -10.37 18.28 -7.57
N ASP A 139 -11.27 19.23 -7.28
CA ASP A 139 -12.58 19.39 -7.93
C ASP A 139 -12.50 19.52 -9.46
N HIS A 140 -11.44 20.13 -9.97
CA HIS A 140 -11.14 20.37 -11.37
C HIS A 140 -10.72 19.13 -12.16
N LEU A 141 -10.45 18.00 -11.49
CA LEU A 141 -10.07 16.75 -12.14
C LEU A 141 -11.30 15.95 -12.62
N GLU A 142 -11.11 15.21 -13.70
CA GLU A 142 -12.09 14.27 -14.21
C GLU A 142 -12.25 13.05 -13.29
N LYS A 143 -13.33 12.30 -13.48
CA LYS A 143 -13.67 11.16 -12.60
C LYS A 143 -12.56 10.12 -12.48
N ALA A 144 -11.86 9.83 -13.58
CA ALA A 144 -10.76 8.86 -13.59
C ALA A 144 -9.54 9.38 -12.81
N GLU A 145 -9.19 10.64 -13.00
CA GLU A 145 -8.12 11.33 -12.29
C GLU A 145 -8.38 11.43 -10.79
N LYS A 146 -9.62 11.79 -10.42
CA LYS A 146 -10.06 11.81 -9.01
C LYS A 146 -9.94 10.43 -8.36
N LEU A 147 -10.20 9.35 -9.10
CA LEU A 147 -10.01 8.01 -8.57
C LEU A 147 -8.54 7.71 -8.27
N ASP A 148 -7.63 8.13 -9.16
CA ASP A 148 -6.19 7.97 -8.92
C ASP A 148 -5.73 8.82 -7.72
N MET A 149 -6.26 10.04 -7.56
CA MET A 149 -6.00 10.87 -6.37
C MET A 149 -6.53 10.21 -5.10
N LEU A 150 -7.77 9.70 -5.10
CA LEU A 150 -8.34 9.00 -3.96
C LEU A 150 -7.48 7.79 -3.55
N VAL A 151 -6.93 7.03 -4.50
CA VAL A 151 -6.04 5.92 -4.19
C VAL A 151 -4.78 6.39 -3.48
N ALA A 152 -4.12 7.43 -4.01
CA ALA A 152 -2.89 7.98 -3.43
C ALA A 152 -3.13 8.62 -2.05
N GLU A 153 -4.12 9.50 -1.95
CA GLU A 153 -4.46 10.21 -0.71
C GLU A 153 -5.01 9.27 0.37
N ASN A 154 -5.68 8.18 -0.01
CA ASN A 154 -6.11 7.16 0.94
C ASN A 154 -4.91 6.49 1.59
N VAL A 155 -3.84 6.21 0.84
CA VAL A 155 -2.60 5.67 1.41
C VAL A 155 -2.05 6.63 2.46
N LEU A 156 -1.95 7.93 2.15
CA LEU A 156 -1.43 8.92 3.09
C LEU A 156 -2.31 9.05 4.33
N THR A 157 -3.63 9.10 4.16
CA THR A 157 -4.60 9.11 5.27
C THR A 157 -4.43 7.89 6.18
N GLN A 158 -4.14 6.72 5.61
CA GLN A 158 -3.93 5.50 6.41
C GLN A 158 -2.61 5.54 7.18
N LEU A 159 -1.56 6.16 6.62
CA LEU A 159 -0.32 6.41 7.37
C LEU A 159 -0.57 7.34 8.55
N GLU A 160 -1.37 8.39 8.39
CA GLU A 160 -1.78 9.26 9.51
C GLU A 160 -2.60 8.51 10.56
N ASN A 161 -3.55 7.67 10.12
CA ASN A 161 -4.32 6.83 11.04
C ASN A 161 -3.41 5.87 11.82
N LEU A 162 -2.41 5.25 11.18
CA LEU A 162 -1.43 4.39 11.84
C LEU A 162 -0.65 5.13 12.94
N ARG A 163 -0.31 6.41 12.74
CA ARG A 163 0.41 7.23 13.74
C ARG A 163 -0.41 7.47 15.01
N THR A 164 -1.72 7.26 14.97
CA THR A 164 -2.59 7.37 16.16
C THR A 164 -2.52 6.14 17.09
N TYR A 165 -1.97 5.01 16.63
CA TYR A 165 -1.88 3.79 17.44
C TYR A 165 -0.74 3.90 18.47
N PRO A 166 -0.99 3.62 19.77
CA PRO A 166 0.04 3.79 20.81
C PRO A 166 1.32 2.99 20.55
N ALA A 167 1.20 1.75 20.07
CA ALA A 167 2.35 0.90 19.76
C ALA A 167 3.20 1.47 18.61
N VAL A 168 2.55 1.97 17.56
CA VAL A 168 3.20 2.58 16.38
C VAL A 168 3.86 3.91 16.77
N HIS A 169 3.11 4.79 17.43
CA HIS A 169 3.59 6.10 17.88
C HIS A 169 4.87 5.96 18.74
N SER A 170 4.85 5.05 19.71
CA SER A 170 6.00 4.81 20.59
C SER A 170 7.24 4.31 19.84
N ARG A 171 7.10 3.46 18.81
CA ARG A 171 8.26 2.98 18.04
C ARG A 171 8.78 3.99 17.02
N LEU A 172 7.89 4.75 16.40
CA LEU A 172 8.29 5.86 15.52
C LEU A 172 9.15 6.88 16.28
N PHE A 173 8.73 7.24 17.50
CA PHE A 173 9.51 8.15 18.35
C PHE A 173 10.92 7.63 18.68
N ARG A 174 11.07 6.31 18.83
CA ARG A 174 12.38 5.67 19.06
C ARG A 174 13.24 5.55 17.80
N GLY A 175 12.64 5.64 16.61
CA GLY A 175 13.32 5.37 15.34
C GLY A 175 13.41 3.88 14.97
N ASP A 176 12.67 3.01 15.66
CA ASP A 176 12.71 1.55 15.48
C ASP A 176 11.54 1.01 14.65
N LEU A 177 10.79 1.91 14.00
CA LEU A 177 9.71 1.55 13.09
C LEU A 177 9.64 2.59 11.98
N THR A 178 9.45 2.12 10.76
CA THR A 178 9.27 2.96 9.57
C THR A 178 7.94 2.64 8.90
N LEU A 179 7.19 3.69 8.55
CA LEU A 179 5.96 3.58 7.76
C LEU A 179 6.25 3.87 6.29
N HIS A 180 5.65 3.09 5.40
CA HIS A 180 5.82 3.21 3.95
C HIS A 180 4.46 3.29 3.27
N GLY A 181 4.26 4.28 2.39
CA GLY A 181 3.06 4.39 1.57
C GLY A 181 3.34 3.96 0.14
N TRP A 182 2.71 2.91 -0.36
CA TRP A 182 2.90 2.39 -1.72
C TRP A 182 1.61 2.45 -2.54
N VAL A 183 1.76 2.61 -3.86
CA VAL A 183 0.67 2.47 -4.83
C VAL A 183 1.09 1.49 -5.92
N TYR A 184 0.35 0.40 -6.03
CA TYR A 184 0.53 -0.63 -7.07
C TYR A 184 -0.38 -0.38 -8.28
N ASN A 185 0.21 -0.19 -9.46
CA ASN A 185 -0.54 -0.10 -10.70
C ASN A 185 -0.74 -1.50 -11.31
N ILE A 186 -1.97 -1.98 -11.28
CA ILE A 186 -2.37 -3.30 -11.81
C ILE A 186 -2.12 -3.43 -13.32
N GLU A 187 -2.29 -2.36 -14.09
CA GLU A 187 -2.15 -2.40 -15.55
C GLU A 187 -0.68 -2.55 -15.97
N THR A 188 0.22 -1.83 -15.30
CA THR A 188 1.64 -1.77 -15.68
C THR A 188 2.52 -2.69 -14.85
N GLY A 189 2.04 -3.19 -13.72
CA GLY A 189 2.84 -3.94 -12.74
C GLY A 189 3.75 -3.06 -11.87
N GLN A 190 3.75 -1.73 -12.08
CA GLN A 190 4.65 -0.82 -11.37
C GLN A 190 4.18 -0.55 -9.94
N VAL A 191 5.12 -0.44 -9.01
CA VAL A 191 4.89 0.08 -7.66
C VAL A 191 5.60 1.41 -7.51
N LEU A 192 4.90 2.41 -6.97
CA LEU A 192 5.47 3.68 -6.55
C LEU A 192 5.42 3.76 -5.01
N ALA A 193 6.42 4.40 -4.42
CA ALA A 193 6.51 4.66 -2.99
C ALA A 193 6.45 6.16 -2.71
N TYR A 194 5.78 6.55 -1.64
CA TYR A 194 5.72 7.93 -1.17
C TYR A 194 7.06 8.34 -0.56
N ASP A 195 7.61 9.45 -1.03
CA ASP A 195 8.80 10.09 -0.50
C ASP A 195 8.40 11.35 0.25
N ASP A 196 8.58 11.34 1.58
CA ASP A 196 8.21 12.46 2.46
C ASP A 196 8.97 13.76 2.15
N ARG A 197 10.17 13.69 1.53
CA ARG A 197 10.96 14.89 1.23
C ARG A 197 10.42 15.59 -0.01
N GLN A 198 10.10 14.81 -1.02
CA GLN A 198 9.58 15.28 -2.31
C GLN A 198 8.06 15.46 -2.28
N HIS A 199 7.39 14.94 -1.23
CA HIS A 199 5.94 14.89 -1.10
C HIS A 199 5.29 14.24 -2.33
N ALA A 200 5.91 13.18 -2.87
CA ALA A 200 5.52 12.60 -4.14
C ALA A 200 5.65 11.08 -4.16
N PHE A 201 4.84 10.42 -4.99
CA PHE A 201 4.99 8.99 -5.27
C PHE A 201 6.02 8.79 -6.38
N ILE A 202 7.15 8.18 -6.05
CA ILE A 202 8.27 7.94 -6.95
C ILE A 202 8.57 6.44 -7.03
N PRO A 203 9.26 5.96 -8.09
CA PRO A 203 9.75 4.59 -8.10
C PRO A 203 10.61 4.33 -6.85
N PRO A 204 10.39 3.23 -6.10
CA PRO A 204 11.12 2.95 -4.86
C PRO A 204 12.63 2.75 -5.07
N PHE A 205 13.07 2.66 -6.32
CA PHE A 205 14.44 2.36 -6.73
C PHE A 205 15.20 3.56 -7.32
N SER A 206 14.83 4.81 -6.96
CA SER A 206 15.71 5.95 -7.26
C SER A 206 17.09 5.72 -6.60
N PRO A 207 18.18 5.90 -7.36
CA PRO A 207 19.15 4.84 -7.65
C PRO A 207 19.66 4.14 -6.39
N ILE A 208 19.58 2.82 -6.39
CA ILE A 208 20.50 1.98 -5.61
C ILE A 208 21.89 2.40 -6.06
N GLU A 209 22.60 3.20 -5.25
CA GLU A 209 24.02 3.42 -5.48
C GLU A 209 24.66 2.03 -5.53
N PRO A 210 25.32 1.66 -6.64
CA PRO A 210 26.12 0.45 -6.62
C PRO A 210 27.10 0.61 -5.47
N GLN A 211 27.13 -0.36 -4.55
CA GLN A 211 28.16 -0.42 -3.52
C GLN A 211 29.49 -0.10 -4.18
N ALA A 212 30.14 0.95 -3.68
CA ALA A 212 31.33 1.55 -4.27
C ALA A 212 32.46 0.51 -4.37
N ASN A 213 32.47 -0.26 -5.45
CA ASN A 213 33.68 -0.86 -5.98
C ASN A 213 34.19 0.13 -7.02
N GLY A 214 35.23 0.85 -6.61
CA GLY A 214 35.81 1.93 -7.38
C GLY A 214 36.14 1.50 -8.81
N GLN A 215 35.60 2.26 -9.77
CA GLN A 215 36.32 2.72 -10.94
C GLN A 215 35.47 3.77 -11.67
N SER A 216 36.09 4.92 -11.89
CA SER A 216 35.58 6.06 -12.64
C SER A 216 35.33 5.70 -14.10
N GLY A 217 34.14 6.01 -14.61
CA GLY A 217 33.83 5.96 -16.04
C GLY A 217 32.57 6.74 -16.38
N SER A 218 32.73 7.80 -17.18
CA SER A 218 31.65 8.63 -17.73
C SER A 218 30.91 7.92 -18.87
N SER A 219 29.58 8.01 -18.93
CA SER A 219 28.83 8.28 -20.18
C SER A 219 27.30 8.27 -19.99
N SER A 220 26.69 9.42 -20.29
CA SER A 220 25.44 9.71 -21.02
C SER A 220 24.32 8.67 -21.23
N GLN A 221 23.10 9.15 -20.92
CA GLN A 221 21.83 9.06 -21.67
C GLN A 221 21.24 7.70 -22.07
N GLY A 222 19.98 7.50 -21.65
CA GLY A 222 19.05 6.53 -22.25
C GLY A 222 17.69 6.48 -21.55
N TYR A 223 16.85 7.51 -21.72
CA TYR A 223 15.42 7.38 -21.42
C TYR A 223 14.75 6.55 -22.52
N LEU A 224 14.01 5.50 -22.16
CA LEU A 224 13.11 4.81 -23.09
C LEU A 224 11.62 5.00 -22.70
N PRO A 225 10.72 5.02 -23.69
CA PRO A 225 9.36 5.54 -23.56
C PRO A 225 8.32 4.42 -23.43
N GLY A 226 7.25 4.68 -22.68
CA GLY A 226 6.09 3.79 -22.61
C GLY A 226 4.92 4.51 -21.98
N GLY A 227 3.94 4.88 -22.80
CA GLY A 227 2.79 5.71 -22.42
C GLY A 227 1.91 5.07 -21.36
N SER A 228 1.91 5.64 -20.18
CA SER A 228 0.80 5.57 -19.23
C SER A 228 -0.36 6.42 -19.74
N ARG A 229 -1.60 5.98 -19.53
CA ARG A 229 -2.83 6.76 -19.79
C ARG A 229 -3.01 8.01 -18.90
N LEU A 230 -1.94 8.48 -18.27
CA LEU A 230 -1.88 9.74 -17.58
C LEU A 230 -1.32 10.77 -18.56
N SER A 231 -2.05 11.86 -18.80
CA SER A 231 -1.49 13.01 -19.49
C SER A 231 -0.24 13.49 -18.76
N ARG A 232 0.65 14.15 -19.49
CA ARG A 232 1.91 14.66 -18.93
C ARG A 232 1.66 15.57 -17.71
N GLU A 233 0.57 16.32 -17.71
CA GLU A 233 0.17 17.17 -16.58
C GLU A 233 -0.33 16.37 -15.36
N GLN A 234 -1.04 15.26 -15.56
CA GLN A 234 -1.49 14.35 -14.49
C GLN A 234 -0.31 13.62 -13.84
N ALA A 235 0.62 13.14 -14.67
CA ALA A 235 1.87 12.59 -14.19
C ALA A 235 2.62 13.64 -13.36
N GLU A 236 2.86 14.83 -13.91
CA GLU A 236 3.60 15.91 -13.23
C GLU A 236 2.97 16.35 -11.90
N ARG A 237 1.64 16.22 -11.71
CA ARG A 237 0.92 16.50 -10.45
C ARG A 237 0.97 15.37 -9.42
N ILE A 238 0.99 14.11 -9.84
CA ILE A 238 1.26 12.96 -8.93
C ILE A 238 2.74 12.96 -8.50
N TYR A 239 3.63 13.44 -9.37
CA TYR A 239 5.08 13.49 -9.15
C TYR A 239 5.58 14.76 -8.44
N ARG A 240 4.75 15.80 -8.29
CA ARG A 240 5.03 16.96 -7.45
C ARG A 240 3.85 17.14 -6.51
N GLY A 241 4.01 16.69 -5.27
CA GLY A 241 3.10 17.06 -4.19
C GLY A 241 2.80 18.54 -4.27
N THR A 242 1.52 18.87 -4.26
CA THR A 242 1.06 20.24 -4.17
C THR A 242 1.68 20.88 -2.91
N ALA A 243 2.59 21.83 -3.12
CA ALA A 243 3.08 22.77 -2.12
C ALA A 243 2.99 24.20 -2.71
N PRO A 244 2.78 25.21 -1.85
CA PRO A 244 1.83 26.29 -2.11
C PRO A 244 2.37 27.37 -3.05
N SER A 245 1.47 27.93 -3.86
CA SER A 245 1.71 29.21 -4.51
C SER A 245 1.80 30.31 -3.43
N TYR A 246 3.01 30.57 -2.95
CA TYR A 246 3.31 31.86 -2.35
C TYR A 246 3.80 32.82 -3.42
N ALA A 247 3.13 33.96 -3.46
CA ALA A 247 3.57 35.30 -3.84
C ALA A 247 2.94 35.91 -5.09
N SER A 248 2.11 36.93 -4.77
CA SER A 248 1.89 38.24 -5.42
C SER A 248 1.40 38.30 -6.86
#